data_AF-A0A9D6FUS7-F1
#
_entry.id   AF-A0A9D6FUS7-F1
#
_cell.length_a   1.000
_cell.length_b   1.000
_cell.length_c   1.000
_cell.angle_alpha   90.00
_cell.angle_beta   90.00
_cell.angle_gamma   90.00
#
_symmetry.space_group_name_H-M   'P 1'
#
loop_
_entity.id
_entity.type
_entity.pdbx_description
1 polymer ?
#
loop_
_entity_poly.entity_id
_entity_poly.type
_entity_poly.pdbx_seq_one_letter_code
_entity_poly.pdbx_strand_id
1 'polypeptide(L)'
;MKIQMSALKKALAFLNNHREAFFKARQYAEETGHTVPSDTKSSSQILVSILTGTSGLHRKKGRDLEDGSDVKAANAWDAIDVPRFNGVLPAGRKKMYGDVSALDDMPFVYFVLWDRATGLAGSERCRVWVVRPKVDATFRAVADRWYKARERGEITSDNFQLHPPIGDESNLVTNEAGNLLLPLFFRADFDGRKYRLKIVAPEARTSAECRPE
;
A
#
# COMPACT_ATOMS: atom_id res chain seq x y z
N MET A 1 3.00 14.60 15.19
CA MET A 1 1.91 14.85 14.21
C MET A 1 0.66 14.13 14.68
N LYS A 2 -0.54 14.73 14.59
CA LYS A 2 -1.81 14.06 14.95
C LYS A 2 -2.71 14.01 13.72
N ILE A 3 -3.33 12.87 13.44
CA ILE A 3 -4.38 12.81 12.41
C ILE A 3 -5.65 13.43 13.01
N GLN A 4 -6.24 14.38 12.30
CA GLN A 4 -7.45 15.07 12.77
C GLN A 4 -8.64 14.10 12.80
N MET A 5 -9.51 14.24 13.82
CA MET A 5 -10.72 13.42 13.93
C MET A 5 -11.66 13.58 12.73
N SER A 6 -11.70 14.77 12.12
CA SER A 6 -12.43 15.04 10.88
C SER A 6 -11.90 14.21 9.70
N ALA A 7 -10.58 14.05 9.58
CA ALA A 7 -9.93 13.22 8.57
C ALA A 7 -10.27 11.74 8.77
N LEU A 8 -10.23 11.24 10.02
CA LEU A 8 -10.62 9.85 10.32
C LEU A 8 -12.08 9.56 9.97
N LYS A 9 -13.00 10.48 10.30
CA LYS A 9 -14.42 10.34 9.91
C LYS A 9 -14.58 10.28 8.39
N LYS A 10 -13.89 11.16 7.65
CA LYS A 10 -13.89 11.16 6.17
C LYS A 10 -13.31 9.87 5.61
N ALA A 11 -12.21 9.37 6.17
CA ALA A 11 -11.59 8.11 5.75
C ALA A 11 -12.56 6.94 5.92
N LEU A 12 -13.20 6.81 7.09
CA LEU A 12 -14.18 5.75 7.33
C LEU A 12 -15.38 5.85 6.39
N ALA A 13 -15.89 7.05 6.12
CA ALA A 13 -16.96 7.25 5.15
C ALA A 13 -16.53 6.81 3.74
N PHE A 14 -15.32 7.19 3.31
CA PHE A 14 -14.74 6.78 2.05
C PHE A 14 -14.60 5.25 1.93
N LEU A 15 -14.11 4.58 2.98
CA LEU A 15 -13.99 3.11 3.00
C LEU A 15 -15.35 2.42 2.81
N ASN A 16 -16.41 2.93 3.45
CA ASN A 16 -17.76 2.40 3.26
C ASN A 16 -18.24 2.56 1.81
N ASN A 17 -18.04 3.74 1.22
CA ASN A 17 -18.43 4.00 -0.17
C ASN A 17 -17.66 3.12 -1.16
N HIS A 18 -16.34 2.96 -0.98
CA HIS A 18 -15.53 2.11 -1.83
C HIS A 18 -15.99 0.65 -1.77
N ARG A 19 -16.23 0.13 -0.55
CA ARG A 19 -16.77 -1.22 -0.34
C ARG A 19 -18.12 -1.39 -1.01
N GLU A 20 -19.06 -0.47 -0.78
CA GLU A 20 -20.40 -0.53 -1.37
C GLU A 20 -20.33 -0.54 -2.89
N ALA A 21 -19.54 0.35 -3.51
CA ALA A 21 -19.34 0.38 -4.94
C ALA A 21 -18.78 -0.94 -5.48
N PHE A 22 -17.76 -1.48 -4.82
CA PHE A 22 -17.15 -2.76 -5.18
C PHE A 22 -18.19 -3.89 -5.19
N PHE A 23 -18.90 -4.09 -4.07
CA PHE A 23 -19.83 -5.22 -3.94
C PHE A 23 -21.12 -5.05 -4.76
N LYS A 24 -21.54 -3.82 -5.08
CA LYS A 24 -22.64 -3.59 -6.03
C LYS A 24 -22.26 -3.98 -7.46
N ALA A 25 -21.02 -3.73 -7.87
CA ALA A 25 -20.52 -4.09 -9.19
C ALA A 25 -20.20 -5.59 -9.30
N ARG A 26 -19.87 -6.23 -8.16
CA ARG A 26 -19.47 -7.63 -8.09
C ARG A 26 -20.45 -8.60 -8.76
N GLN A 27 -21.75 -8.48 -8.49
CA GLN A 27 -22.75 -9.40 -9.06
C GLN A 27 -22.69 -9.42 -10.60
N TYR A 28 -22.58 -8.25 -11.23
CA TYR A 28 -22.51 -8.14 -12.70
C TYR A 28 -21.18 -8.66 -13.24
N ALA A 29 -20.10 -8.45 -12.49
CA ALA A 29 -18.79 -8.97 -12.85
C ALA A 29 -18.79 -10.51 -12.81
N GLU A 30 -19.38 -11.11 -11.78
CA GLU A 30 -19.53 -12.57 -11.65
C GLU A 30 -20.43 -13.15 -12.75
N GLU A 31 -21.59 -12.54 -13.01
CA GLU A 31 -22.51 -12.96 -14.08
C GLU A 31 -21.87 -12.94 -15.48
N THR A 32 -20.94 -12.02 -15.71
CA THR A 32 -20.29 -11.83 -17.01
C THR A 32 -18.88 -12.43 -17.08
N GLY A 33 -18.39 -13.06 -16.01
CA GLY A 33 -17.04 -13.65 -15.96
C GLY A 33 -15.89 -12.63 -15.97
N HIS A 34 -16.15 -11.37 -15.57
CA HIS A 34 -15.14 -10.32 -15.49
C HIS A 34 -14.67 -10.10 -14.04
N THR A 35 -13.49 -9.48 -13.89
CA THR A 35 -13.05 -8.95 -12.61
C THR A 35 -13.93 -7.77 -12.19
N VAL A 36 -14.19 -7.63 -10.89
CA VAL A 36 -14.94 -6.48 -10.35
C VAL A 36 -14.25 -5.18 -10.77
N PRO A 37 -14.95 -4.24 -11.44
CA PRO A 37 -14.35 -3.00 -11.90
C PRO A 37 -14.04 -2.08 -10.71
N SER A 38 -12.81 -2.17 -10.20
CA SER A 38 -12.35 -1.41 -9.04
C SER A 38 -10.98 -0.80 -9.31
N ASP A 39 -10.93 0.53 -9.35
CA ASP A 39 -9.66 1.26 -9.37
C ASP A 39 -9.08 1.34 -7.94
N THR A 40 -8.43 0.24 -7.57
CA THR A 40 -7.77 0.07 -6.28
C THR A 40 -6.66 1.10 -6.09
N LYS A 41 -5.92 1.45 -7.15
CA LYS A 41 -4.83 2.43 -7.07
C LYS A 41 -5.37 3.81 -6.71
N SER A 42 -6.32 4.33 -7.50
CA SER A 42 -6.88 5.66 -7.24
C SER A 42 -7.62 5.71 -5.90
N SER A 43 -8.30 4.64 -5.51
CA SER A 43 -8.99 4.55 -4.22
C SER A 43 -8.00 4.65 -3.05
N SER A 44 -6.86 3.95 -3.15
CA SER A 44 -5.79 4.02 -2.15
C SER A 44 -5.13 5.41 -2.07
N GLN A 45 -4.93 6.07 -3.21
CA GLN A 45 -4.40 7.44 -3.24
C GLN A 45 -5.33 8.42 -2.54
N ILE A 46 -6.63 8.36 -2.84
CA ILE A 46 -7.64 9.19 -2.18
C ILE A 46 -7.65 8.94 -0.67
N LEU A 47 -7.62 7.67 -0.24
CA LEU A 47 -7.58 7.33 1.18
C LEU A 47 -6.34 7.94 1.87
N VAL A 48 -5.16 7.78 1.28
CA VAL A 48 -3.92 8.34 1.82
C VAL A 48 -3.99 9.86 1.87
N SER A 49 -4.50 10.53 0.83
CA SER A 49 -4.72 11.98 0.83
C SER A 49 -5.63 12.44 1.95
N ILE A 50 -6.73 11.71 2.20
CA ILE A 50 -7.63 12.02 3.33
C ILE A 50 -6.92 11.87 4.67
N LEU A 51 -6.17 10.78 4.87
CA LEU A 51 -5.48 10.49 6.14
C LEU A 51 -4.33 11.44 6.43
N THR A 52 -3.61 11.89 5.40
CA THR A 52 -2.38 12.66 5.53
C THR A 52 -2.59 14.16 5.36
N GLY A 53 -3.66 14.56 4.69
CA GLY A 53 -3.88 15.94 4.24
C GLY A 53 -3.08 16.31 2.98
N THR A 54 -2.29 15.39 2.41
CA THR A 54 -1.49 15.63 1.21
C THR A 54 -2.35 15.43 -0.04
N SER A 55 -2.42 16.42 -0.93
CA SER A 55 -3.23 16.34 -2.14
C SER A 55 -2.61 15.43 -3.20
N GLY A 56 -3.43 14.97 -4.14
CA GLY A 56 -2.96 14.36 -5.39
C GLY A 56 -2.55 15.41 -6.43
N LEU A 57 -2.11 14.99 -7.61
CA LEU A 57 -1.57 15.88 -8.64
C LEU A 57 -2.58 16.54 -9.58
N HIS A 58 -3.89 16.50 -9.30
CA HIS A 58 -4.93 17.06 -10.17
C HIS A 58 -4.82 16.63 -11.66
N ARG A 59 -4.68 15.32 -11.91
CA ARG A 59 -4.53 14.71 -13.26
C ARG A 59 -3.23 15.07 -14.00
N LYS A 60 -2.22 15.61 -13.32
CA LYS A 60 -0.88 15.80 -13.88
C LYS A 60 -0.05 14.52 -13.74
N LYS A 61 0.91 14.32 -14.65
CA LYS A 61 1.88 13.22 -14.59
C LYS A 61 2.88 13.47 -13.46
N GLY A 62 3.21 12.44 -12.69
CA GLY A 62 4.22 12.54 -11.63
C GLY A 62 4.12 11.39 -10.62
N ARG A 63 4.60 11.65 -9.40
CA ARG A 63 4.37 10.81 -8.22
C ARG A 63 2.90 10.82 -7.84
N ASP A 64 2.50 9.96 -6.91
CA ASP A 64 1.09 9.80 -6.61
C ASP A 64 0.53 10.96 -5.77
N LEU A 65 1.36 11.56 -4.90
CA LEU A 65 1.00 12.71 -4.06
C LEU A 65 1.87 13.94 -4.36
N GLU A 66 1.36 15.13 -4.02
CA GLU A 66 2.02 16.43 -4.29
C GLU A 66 3.34 16.63 -3.55
N ASP A 67 3.52 15.98 -2.40
CA ASP A 67 4.78 16.02 -1.64
C ASP A 67 5.87 15.11 -2.21
N GLY A 68 5.57 14.35 -3.27
CA GLY A 68 6.48 13.38 -3.88
C GLY A 68 6.32 11.95 -3.37
N SER A 69 5.42 11.70 -2.41
CA SER A 69 5.15 10.35 -1.91
C SER A 69 4.53 9.44 -2.98
N ASP A 70 4.76 8.14 -2.81
CA ASP A 70 4.23 7.08 -3.67
C ASP A 70 3.19 6.23 -2.93
N VAL A 71 2.19 5.68 -3.64
CA VAL A 71 1.14 4.85 -3.06
C VAL A 71 1.08 3.52 -3.80
N LYS A 72 1.40 2.43 -3.09
CA LYS A 72 1.29 1.07 -3.58
C LYS A 72 0.03 0.44 -3.04
N ALA A 73 -0.77 -0.15 -3.92
CA ALA A 73 -2.09 -0.64 -3.58
C ALA A 73 -2.25 -2.10 -4.00
N ALA A 74 -2.93 -2.89 -3.18
CA ALA A 74 -3.31 -4.27 -3.45
C ALA A 74 -4.72 -4.52 -2.93
N ASN A 75 -5.55 -5.21 -3.70
CA ASN A 75 -6.91 -5.59 -3.30
C ASN A 75 -7.08 -7.10 -3.47
N ALA A 76 -7.48 -7.76 -2.40
CA ALA A 76 -7.62 -9.21 -2.26
C ALA A 76 -9.07 -9.66 -2.05
N TRP A 77 -10.08 -8.79 -2.20
CA TRP A 77 -11.47 -9.17 -1.94
C TRP A 77 -12.00 -10.26 -2.88
N ASP A 78 -11.72 -10.17 -4.17
CA ASP A 78 -12.04 -11.21 -5.17
C ASP A 78 -10.86 -11.40 -6.13
N ALA A 79 -9.63 -11.36 -5.59
CA ALA A 79 -8.43 -11.55 -6.40
C ALA A 79 -8.26 -13.02 -6.80
N ILE A 80 -7.98 -13.25 -8.08
CA ILE A 80 -7.70 -14.58 -8.64
C ILE A 80 -6.25 -14.97 -8.32
N ASP A 81 -5.31 -14.08 -8.62
CA ASP A 81 -3.90 -14.22 -8.28
C ASP A 81 -3.59 -13.53 -6.96
N VAL A 82 -2.56 -14.00 -6.26
CA VAL A 82 -2.06 -13.37 -5.03
C VAL A 82 -1.63 -11.92 -5.33
N PRO A 83 -2.35 -10.90 -4.82
CA PRO A 83 -2.01 -9.50 -5.07
C PRO A 83 -0.63 -9.15 -4.53
N ARG A 84 0.03 -8.17 -5.18
CA ARG A 84 1.38 -7.70 -4.82
C ARG A 84 1.44 -6.19 -4.82
N PHE A 85 2.30 -5.61 -3.98
CA PHE A 85 2.71 -4.22 -4.14
C PHE A 85 3.77 -4.15 -5.24
N ASN A 86 3.35 -3.72 -6.43
CA ASN A 86 4.21 -3.66 -7.61
C ASN A 86 4.97 -2.33 -7.71
N GLY A 87 6.16 -2.37 -8.31
CA GLY A 87 6.94 -1.21 -8.69
C GLY A 87 7.30 -0.34 -7.50
N VAL A 88 7.59 -0.95 -6.34
CA VAL A 88 7.95 -0.24 -5.11
C VAL A 88 9.24 0.54 -5.31
N LEU A 89 10.23 -0.11 -5.92
CA LEU A 89 11.49 0.49 -6.31
C LEU A 89 11.45 0.82 -7.82
N PRO A 90 11.89 2.02 -8.22
CA PRO A 90 12.07 2.32 -9.62
C PRO A 90 13.24 1.52 -10.19
N ALA A 91 12.99 0.80 -11.28
CA ALA A 91 14.00 0.13 -12.08
C ALA A 91 13.57 0.16 -13.56
N GLY A 92 14.53 0.17 -14.48
CA GLY A 92 14.27 0.21 -15.93
C GLY A 92 14.22 1.61 -16.55
N ARG A 93 14.25 2.69 -15.78
CA ARG A 93 14.42 4.06 -16.32
C ARG A 93 15.91 4.35 -16.54
N LYS A 94 16.36 4.20 -17.80
CA LYS A 94 17.75 4.21 -18.32
C LYS A 94 18.73 5.33 -17.86
N LYS A 95 18.39 6.28 -16.98
CA LYS A 95 19.28 7.40 -16.66
C LYS A 95 19.33 7.91 -15.21
N MET A 96 18.50 7.45 -14.26
CA MET A 96 18.47 8.09 -12.93
C MET A 96 18.21 7.17 -11.72
N TYR A 97 17.78 5.93 -11.91
CA TYR A 97 17.23 5.12 -10.80
C TYR A 97 17.63 3.65 -10.93
N GLY A 98 18.94 3.39 -10.81
CA GLY A 98 19.53 2.05 -10.89
C GLY A 98 19.97 1.46 -9.55
N ASP A 99 19.94 2.26 -8.48
CA ASP A 99 20.47 1.92 -7.17
C ASP A 99 19.63 2.55 -6.04
N VAL A 100 20.08 2.36 -4.80
CA VAL A 100 19.39 2.81 -3.59
C VAL A 100 19.26 4.34 -3.48
N SER A 101 20.06 5.14 -4.19
CA SER A 101 19.94 6.62 -4.19
C SER A 101 18.61 7.09 -4.76
N ALA A 102 17.92 6.23 -5.52
CA ALA A 102 16.55 6.45 -5.98
C ALA A 102 15.53 6.76 -4.87
N LEU A 103 15.88 6.43 -3.62
CA LEU A 103 15.05 6.59 -2.44
C LEU A 103 15.27 7.93 -1.73
N ASP A 104 16.29 8.71 -2.12
CA ASP A 104 16.71 9.92 -1.41
C ASP A 104 15.70 11.08 -1.57
N ASP A 105 14.98 11.09 -2.70
CA ASP A 105 13.93 12.06 -3.04
C ASP A 105 12.51 11.54 -2.75
N MET A 106 12.39 10.35 -2.15
CA MET A 106 11.10 9.72 -1.86
C MET A 106 10.75 9.91 -0.38
N PRO A 107 9.85 10.84 -0.02
CA PRO A 107 9.58 11.14 1.38
C PRO A 107 8.87 9.99 2.08
N PHE A 108 7.84 9.44 1.45
CA PHE A 108 7.07 8.32 1.96
C PHE A 108 6.66 7.35 0.84
N VAL A 109 6.57 6.06 1.20
CA VAL A 109 5.81 5.07 0.44
C VAL A 109 4.69 4.57 1.32
N TYR A 110 3.45 4.71 0.85
CA TYR A 110 2.29 4.15 1.51
C TYR A 110 1.91 2.83 0.86
N PHE A 111 1.72 1.80 1.67
CA PHE A 111 1.25 0.50 1.22
C PHE A 111 -0.18 0.34 1.69
N VAL A 112 -1.13 0.16 0.78
CA VAL A 112 -2.56 0.07 1.08
C VAL A 112 -3.09 -1.29 0.64
N LEU A 113 -3.52 -2.09 1.61
CA LEU A 113 -4.12 -3.39 1.36
C LEU A 113 -5.61 -3.36 1.70
N TRP A 114 -6.41 -3.80 0.74
CA TRP A 114 -7.82 -4.10 0.90
C TRP A 114 -7.97 -5.61 0.94
N ASP A 115 -8.28 -6.19 2.10
CA ASP A 115 -8.37 -7.64 2.25
C ASP A 115 -9.47 -8.04 3.23
N ARG A 116 -9.46 -9.29 3.66
CA ARG A 116 -10.34 -9.84 4.69
C ARG A 116 -9.48 -10.46 5.79
N ALA A 117 -9.96 -10.48 7.03
CA ALA A 117 -9.37 -11.39 8.01
C ALA A 117 -9.65 -12.84 7.57
N THR A 118 -8.72 -13.75 7.81
CA THR A 118 -8.85 -15.15 7.39
C THR A 118 -10.17 -15.77 7.86
N GLY A 119 -10.91 -16.40 6.94
CA GLY A 119 -12.03 -17.29 7.26
C GLY A 119 -13.40 -16.66 7.47
N LEU A 120 -13.57 -15.34 7.31
CA LEU A 120 -14.85 -14.68 7.59
C LEU A 120 -15.30 -13.75 6.45
N ALA A 121 -16.32 -14.16 5.69
CA ALA A 121 -17.05 -13.22 4.83
C ALA A 121 -17.65 -12.09 5.67
N GLY A 122 -17.58 -10.84 5.22
CA GLY A 122 -17.98 -9.67 6.01
C GLY A 122 -16.92 -9.18 7.00
N SER A 123 -15.69 -9.70 6.95
CA SER A 123 -14.53 -9.21 7.72
C SER A 123 -13.59 -8.32 6.88
N GLU A 124 -14.15 -7.58 5.91
CA GLU A 124 -13.34 -6.70 5.07
C GLU A 124 -12.55 -5.70 5.93
N ARG A 125 -11.29 -5.52 5.61
CA ARG A 125 -10.40 -4.59 6.31
C ARG A 125 -9.57 -3.81 5.32
N CYS A 126 -9.17 -2.61 5.74
CA CYS A 126 -8.21 -1.78 5.03
C CYS A 126 -7.05 -1.47 5.96
N ARG A 127 -5.84 -1.77 5.50
CA ARG A 127 -4.59 -1.52 6.21
C ARG A 127 -3.71 -0.59 5.39
N VAL A 128 -3.15 0.40 6.05
CA VAL A 128 -2.18 1.33 5.47
C VAL A 128 -0.90 1.25 6.30
N TRP A 129 0.20 0.91 5.65
CA TRP A 129 1.55 1.05 6.20
C TRP A 129 2.26 2.22 5.56
N VAL A 130 3.29 2.72 6.24
CA VAL A 130 4.12 3.80 5.70
C VAL A 130 5.58 3.51 5.97
N VAL A 131 6.41 3.77 4.96
CA VAL A 131 7.86 3.70 5.02
C VAL A 131 8.43 5.08 4.71
N ARG A 132 9.60 5.39 5.30
CA ARG A 132 10.38 6.62 5.02
C ARG A 132 11.68 6.25 4.28
N PRO A 133 11.65 6.03 2.95
CA PRO A 133 12.76 5.42 2.22
C PRO A 133 14.10 6.13 2.36
N LYS A 134 14.07 7.45 2.57
CA LYS A 134 15.27 8.26 2.78
C LYS A 134 16.05 7.86 4.04
N VAL A 135 15.37 7.48 5.12
CA VAL A 135 15.98 7.28 6.45
C VAL A 135 15.82 5.88 7.01
N ASP A 136 14.90 5.08 6.46
CA ASP A 136 14.61 3.72 6.93
C ASP A 136 15.74 2.75 6.51
N ALA A 137 16.67 2.50 7.42
CA ALA A 137 17.87 1.70 7.15
C ALA A 137 17.53 0.27 6.72
N THR A 138 16.53 -0.35 7.34
CA THR A 138 16.10 -1.71 7.03
C THR A 138 15.52 -1.79 5.62
N PHE A 139 14.63 -0.86 5.26
CA PHE A 139 14.07 -0.80 3.91
C PHE A 139 15.14 -0.57 2.86
N ARG A 140 16.08 0.36 3.12
CA ARG A 140 17.22 0.64 2.23
C ARG A 140 18.13 -0.57 2.06
N ALA A 141 18.36 -1.35 3.11
CA ALA A 141 19.17 -2.57 3.02
C ALA A 141 18.52 -3.63 2.12
N VAL A 142 17.21 -3.85 2.23
CA VAL A 142 16.48 -4.75 1.32
C VAL A 142 16.53 -4.23 -0.12
N ALA A 143 16.32 -2.92 -0.32
CA ALA A 143 16.39 -2.30 -1.64
C ALA A 143 17.78 -2.42 -2.29
N ASP A 144 18.84 -2.15 -1.54
CA ASP A 144 20.23 -2.29 -1.98
C ASP A 144 20.56 -3.74 -2.36
N ARG A 145 20.14 -4.72 -1.55
CA ARG A 145 20.29 -6.15 -1.90
C ARG A 145 19.62 -6.49 -3.21
N TRP A 146 18.40 -6.00 -3.44
CA TRP A 146 17.69 -6.24 -4.69
C TRP A 146 18.37 -5.57 -5.89
N TYR A 147 18.79 -4.31 -5.78
CA TYR A 147 19.50 -3.63 -6.86
C TYR A 147 20.80 -4.35 -7.22
N LYS A 148 21.58 -4.80 -6.23
CA LYS A 148 22.81 -5.57 -6.44
C LYS A 148 22.53 -6.95 -7.05
N ALA A 149 21.47 -7.64 -6.64
CA ALA A 149 21.07 -8.91 -7.25
C ALA A 149 20.66 -8.73 -8.73
N ARG A 150 20.04 -7.61 -9.07
CA ARG A 150 19.76 -7.24 -10.47
C ARG A 150 21.03 -6.96 -11.27
N GLU A 151 21.97 -6.22 -10.71
CA GLU A 151 23.26 -5.93 -11.35
C GLU A 151 24.04 -7.21 -11.65
N ARG A 152 24.00 -8.20 -10.73
CA ARG A 152 24.60 -9.52 -10.93
C ARG A 152 23.82 -10.45 -11.87
N GLY A 153 22.63 -10.06 -12.32
CA GLY A 153 21.77 -10.87 -13.17
C GLY A 153 21.02 -12.01 -12.46
N GLU A 154 21.05 -12.05 -11.12
CA GLU A 154 20.32 -13.03 -10.31
C GLU A 154 18.80 -12.75 -10.34
N ILE A 155 18.43 -11.46 -10.37
CA ILE A 155 17.06 -11.00 -10.56
C ILE A 155 16.97 -10.33 -11.94
N THR A 156 16.15 -10.87 -12.82
CA THR A 156 15.96 -10.34 -14.18
C THR A 156 14.78 -9.39 -14.29
N SER A 157 13.88 -9.38 -13.29
CA SER A 157 12.71 -8.51 -13.25
C SER A 157 13.08 -7.07 -12.92
N ASP A 158 12.53 -6.12 -13.66
CA ASP A 158 12.58 -4.67 -13.35
C ASP A 158 11.50 -4.26 -12.33
N ASN A 159 10.69 -5.20 -11.86
CA ASN A 159 9.58 -4.94 -10.96
C ASN A 159 9.90 -5.45 -9.55
N PHE A 160 10.32 -4.55 -8.65
CA PHE A 160 10.41 -4.90 -7.24
C PHE A 160 9.00 -5.08 -6.67
N GLN A 161 8.70 -6.31 -6.24
CA GLN A 161 7.39 -6.71 -5.74
C GLN A 161 7.48 -7.06 -4.25
N LEU A 162 6.60 -6.49 -3.43
CA LEU A 162 6.38 -6.97 -2.06
C LEU A 162 5.08 -7.76 -2.00
N HIS A 163 5.09 -8.89 -1.31
CA HIS A 163 3.91 -9.71 -1.07
C HIS A 163 3.25 -9.27 0.25
N PRO A 164 2.01 -8.74 0.21
CA PRO A 164 1.29 -8.32 1.41
C PRO A 164 0.84 -9.49 2.29
N PRO A 165 0.65 -9.27 3.62
CA PRO A 165 0.15 -10.28 4.56
C PRO A 165 -1.36 -10.49 4.42
N ILE A 166 -1.82 -10.99 3.27
CA ILE A 166 -3.25 -11.19 2.98
C ILE A 166 -3.84 -12.21 3.95
N GLY A 167 -4.96 -11.88 4.60
CA GLY A 167 -5.60 -12.77 5.59
C GLY A 167 -4.88 -12.84 6.94
N ASP A 168 -3.58 -12.55 6.98
CA ASP A 168 -2.75 -12.54 8.18
C ASP A 168 -2.88 -11.21 8.94
N GLU A 169 -2.87 -11.29 10.28
CA GLU A 169 -2.88 -10.15 11.21
C GLU A 169 -1.50 -9.48 11.36
N SER A 170 -0.44 -10.10 10.83
CA SER A 170 0.91 -9.56 10.81
C SER A 170 1.05 -8.32 9.91
N ASN A 171 2.17 -7.62 10.08
CA ASN A 171 2.61 -6.51 9.21
C ASN A 171 3.78 -6.94 8.31
N LEU A 172 3.98 -8.25 8.16
CA LEU A 172 5.09 -8.81 7.42
C LEU A 172 4.79 -8.76 5.93
N VAL A 173 5.66 -8.11 5.16
CA VAL A 173 5.67 -8.24 3.71
C VAL A 173 6.90 -9.02 3.28
N THR A 174 6.74 -9.91 2.31
CA THR A 174 7.83 -10.78 1.86
C THR A 174 8.37 -10.40 0.49
N ASN A 175 9.65 -10.67 0.28
CA ASN A 175 10.37 -10.44 -0.97
C ASN A 175 11.65 -11.28 -1.02
N GLU A 176 12.08 -11.68 -2.22
CA GLU A 176 13.28 -12.49 -2.43
C GLU A 176 14.57 -11.84 -1.91
N ALA A 177 14.66 -10.51 -1.89
CA ALA A 177 15.79 -9.76 -1.34
C ALA A 177 15.68 -9.51 0.18
N GLY A 178 14.60 -9.95 0.82
CA GLY A 178 14.40 -9.91 2.26
C GLY A 178 13.02 -9.42 2.67
N ASN A 179 12.53 -9.98 3.77
CA ASN A 179 11.23 -9.65 4.33
C ASN A 179 11.31 -8.39 5.21
N LEU A 180 10.16 -7.71 5.36
CA LEU A 180 10.05 -6.46 6.08
C LEU A 180 8.81 -6.46 6.96
N LEU A 181 8.98 -6.17 8.25
CA LEU A 181 7.86 -5.79 9.12
C LEU A 181 7.59 -4.29 8.94
N LEU A 182 6.52 -3.97 8.21
CA LEU A 182 6.18 -2.57 7.88
C LEU A 182 5.56 -1.83 9.08
N PRO A 183 5.86 -0.53 9.25
CA PRO A 183 5.17 0.32 10.22
C PRO A 183 3.70 0.54 9.86
N LEU A 184 2.79 -0.01 10.66
CA LEU A 184 1.35 0.19 10.46
C LEU A 184 0.98 1.64 10.80
N PHE A 185 0.34 2.33 9.87
CA PHE A 185 -0.09 3.72 10.01
C PHE A 185 -1.58 3.83 10.33
N PHE A 186 -2.40 2.99 9.68
CA PHE A 186 -3.85 2.99 9.85
C PHE A 186 -4.44 1.61 9.60
N ARG A 187 -5.46 1.25 10.38
CA ARG A 187 -6.31 0.08 10.14
C ARG A 187 -7.76 0.38 10.47
N ALA A 188 -8.65 -0.05 9.58
CA ALA A 188 -10.08 -0.12 9.84
C ALA A 188 -10.66 -1.44 9.37
N ASP A 189 -11.59 -1.96 10.16
CA ASP A 189 -12.25 -3.25 9.90
C ASP A 189 -13.75 -3.01 9.78
N PHE A 190 -14.38 -3.72 8.85
CA PHE A 190 -15.82 -3.74 8.66
C PHE A 190 -16.47 -4.61 9.73
N ASP A 191 -17.47 -4.05 10.44
CA ASP A 191 -18.15 -4.74 11.55
C ASP A 191 -19.44 -5.47 11.11
N GLY A 192 -19.58 -5.75 9.81
CA GLY A 192 -20.82 -6.24 9.20
C GLY A 192 -21.79 -5.13 8.79
N ARG A 193 -21.61 -3.89 9.29
CA ARG A 193 -22.44 -2.74 8.92
C ARG A 193 -21.64 -1.58 8.34
N LYS A 194 -20.50 -1.25 8.95
CA LYS A 194 -19.62 -0.16 8.51
C LYS A 194 -18.19 -0.36 8.97
N TYR A 195 -17.25 0.34 8.31
CA TYR A 195 -15.88 0.41 8.79
C TYR A 195 -15.79 1.12 10.15
N ARG A 196 -15.03 0.50 11.04
CA ARG A 196 -14.64 1.02 12.35
C ARG A 196 -13.13 1.15 12.40
N LEU A 197 -12.67 2.28 12.92
CA LEU A 197 -11.26 2.48 13.21
C LEU A 197 -10.80 1.42 14.23
N LYS A 198 -9.69 0.76 13.92
CA LYS A 198 -9.00 -0.16 14.85
C LYS A 198 -7.69 0.44 15.34
N ILE A 199 -6.88 0.95 14.41
CA ILE A 199 -5.55 1.49 14.70
C ILE A 199 -5.36 2.79 13.92
N VAL A 200 -4.78 3.77 14.60
CA VAL A 200 -4.16 4.94 14.00
C VAL A 200 -2.86 5.22 14.73
N ALA A 201 -1.74 5.20 14.01
CA ALA A 201 -0.40 5.35 14.55
C ALA A 201 0.36 6.43 13.76
N PRO A 202 0.09 7.73 14.02
CA PRO A 202 0.72 8.83 13.28
C PRO A 202 2.24 8.85 13.40
N GLU A 203 2.77 8.30 14.48
CA GLU A 203 4.20 8.10 14.75
C GLU A 203 4.91 7.23 13.70
N ALA A 204 4.15 6.39 12.98
CA ALA A 204 4.67 5.62 11.86
C ALA A 204 5.29 6.52 10.77
N ARG A 205 4.77 7.75 10.62
CA ARG A 205 5.30 8.76 9.69
C ARG A 205 6.45 9.60 10.24
N THR A 206 6.72 9.56 11.55
CA THR A 206 7.71 10.46 12.16
C THR A 206 8.95 9.76 12.67
N SER A 207 8.82 8.53 13.18
CA SER A 207 9.91 7.85 13.89
C SER A 207 9.96 6.34 13.68
N ALA A 208 8.91 5.71 13.19
CA ALA A 208 8.98 4.27 12.93
C ALA A 208 9.82 3.96 11.69
N GLU A 209 10.37 2.76 11.69
CA GLU A 209 11.17 2.17 10.62
C GLU A 209 10.75 0.71 10.46
N CYS A 210 11.01 0.16 9.27
CA CYS A 210 10.86 -1.26 9.03
C CYS A 210 11.76 -2.04 9.98
N ARG A 211 11.28 -3.20 10.42
CA ARG A 211 12.08 -4.16 11.17
C ARG A 211 12.40 -5.38 10.29
N PRO A 212 13.58 -6.00 10.43
CA PRO A 212 13.83 -7.30 9.82
C PRO A 212 12.89 -8.33 10.45
N GLU A 213 12.58 -9.37 9.69
CA GLU A 213 12.03 -10.62 10.22
C GLU A 213 13.16 -11.50 10.77
#